data_AF-A0A9X8VFA5-F1
#
_entry.id   AF-A0A9X8VFA5-F1
#
_cell.length_a   1.000
_cell.length_b   1.000
_cell.length_c   1.000
_cell.angle_alpha   90.00
_cell.angle_beta   90.00
_cell.angle_gamma   90.00
#
_symmetry.space_group_name_H-M   'P 1'
#
loop_
_entity.id
_entity.type
_entity.pdbx_description
1 polymer ?
#
loop_
_entity_poly.entity_id
_entity_poly.type
_entity_poly.pdbx_seq_one_letter_code
_entity_poly.pdbx_strand_id
1 'polypeptide(L)' 'VILNEYALVVGIITLNDVMTTLMGDLVGQGQEEQIVARDESSWLIEGGTPIDDVMRVLDIDEFPQAGNYETIG' A
#
# COMPACT_ATOMS: atom_id res chain seq x y z
N VAL A 1 -12.51 9.01 -23.68
CA VAL A 1 -13.58 10.04 -23.74
C VAL A 1 -14.91 9.35 -23.50
N ILE A 2 -15.78 9.93 -22.68
CA ILE A 2 -17.11 9.41 -22.36
C ILE A 2 -18.13 10.22 -23.14
N LEU A 3 -19.06 9.52 -23.80
CA LEU A 3 -20.11 10.10 -24.65
C LEU A 3 -21.49 9.70 -24.13
N ASN A 4 -22.50 10.57 -24.32
CA ASN A 4 -23.91 10.19 -24.15
C ASN A 4 -24.52 9.65 -25.45
N GLU A 5 -25.82 9.30 -25.44
CA GLU A 5 -26.51 8.77 -26.63
C GLU A 5 -26.63 9.77 -27.80
N TYR A 6 -26.34 11.05 -27.56
CA TYR A 6 -26.36 12.12 -28.57
C TYR A 6 -24.97 12.48 -29.09
N ALA A 7 -23.96 11.63 -28.83
CA ALA A 7 -22.57 11.85 -29.19
C ALA A 7 -21.94 13.13 -28.59
N LEU A 8 -22.51 13.65 -27.51
CA LEU A 8 -21.95 14.76 -26.75
C LEU A 8 -20.92 14.26 -25.74
N VAL A 9 -19.82 14.99 -25.59
CA VAL A 9 -18.78 14.70 -24.60
C VAL A 9 -19.30 14.99 -23.20
N VAL A 10 -19.37 13.95 -22.38
CA VAL A 10 -19.78 14.03 -20.96
C VAL A 10 -18.55 14.04 -20.04
N GLY A 11 -17.42 13.49 -20.50
CA GLY A 11 -16.19 13.48 -19.71
C GLY A 11 -14.97 12.94 -20.45
N ILE A 12 -13.80 13.09 -19.81
CA ILE A 12 -12.53 12.51 -20.25
C ILE A 12 -12.12 11.49 -19.19
N ILE A 13 -11.72 10.29 -19.63
CA ILE A 13 -11.11 9.27 -18.79
C ILE A 13 -9.66 9.12 -19.25
N THR A 14 -8.78 8.95 -18.29
CA THR A 14 -7.34 8.84 -18.50
C THR A 14 -6.86 7.41 -18.30
N LEU A 15 -5.65 7.11 -18.76
CA LEU A 15 -5.01 5.82 -18.49
C LEU A 15 -4.87 5.57 -16.98
N ASN A 16 -4.64 6.63 -16.19
CA ASN A 16 -4.51 6.54 -14.74
C ASN A 16 -5.81 6.04 -14.06
N ASP A 17 -6.98 6.46 -14.55
CA ASP A 17 -8.27 6.04 -13.97
C ASP A 17 -8.53 4.54 -14.19
N VAL A 18 -8.14 4.03 -15.37
CA VAL A 18 -8.20 2.60 -15.69
C VAL A 18 -7.21 1.81 -14.84
N MET A 19 -5.97 2.30 -14.74
CA MET A 19 -4.94 1.66 -13.91
C MET A 19 -5.36 1.61 -12.44
N THR A 20 -5.92 2.69 -11.90
CA THR A 20 -6.40 2.77 -10.52
C THR A 20 -7.58 1.80 -10.28
N THR A 21 -8.52 1.70 -11.21
CA THR A 21 -9.66 0.77 -11.10
C THR A 21 -9.21 -0.70 -11.09
N LEU A 22 -8.17 -1.04 -11.87
CA LEU A 22 -7.62 -2.39 -11.95
C LEU A 22 -6.70 -2.73 -10.78
N MET A 23 -5.96 -1.75 -10.27
CA MET A 23 -5.08 -1.93 -9.12
C MET A 23 -5.85 -1.93 -7.80
N GLY A 24 -7.08 -1.39 -7.77
CA GLY A 24 -7.94 -1.44 -6.58
C GLY A 24 -7.23 -0.87 -5.33
N ASP A 25 -7.26 -1.63 -4.24
CA ASP A 25 -6.61 -1.34 -2.95
C ASP A 25 -5.07 -1.48 -2.96
N LEU A 26 -4.44 -1.89 -4.06
CA LEU A 26 -2.98 -2.10 -4.11
C LEU A 26 -2.18 -0.79 -4.15
N VAL A 27 -2.83 0.32 -4.51
CA VAL A 27 -2.26 1.65 -4.39
C VAL A 27 -3.09 2.37 -3.34
N GLY A 28 -2.78 2.13 -2.07
CA GLY A 28 -3.42 2.79 -0.94
C GLY A 28 -3.33 4.31 -1.09
N GLN A 29 -4.35 4.92 -1.71
CA GLN A 29 -4.52 6.36 -1.74
C GLN A 29 -5.01 6.78 -0.35
N GLY A 30 -4.07 6.84 0.60
CA GLY A 30 -4.31 7.30 1.97
C GLY A 30 -4.11 6.26 3.07
N GLN A 31 -3.46 5.12 2.82
CA GLN A 31 -2.88 4.37 3.94
C GLN A 31 -1.68 5.18 4.44
N GLU A 32 -1.73 5.61 5.70
CA GLU A 32 -0.53 6.12 6.37
C GLU A 32 0.58 5.08 6.21
N GLU A 33 1.80 5.52 5.90
CA GLU A 33 2.93 4.59 5.79
C GLU A 33 3.08 3.84 7.12
N GLN A 34 2.85 2.52 7.09
CA GLN A 34 2.88 1.69 8.30
C GLN A 34 4.29 1.51 8.85
N ILE A 35 5.32 1.77 8.03
CA ILE A 35 6.74 1.69 8.37
C ILE A 35 7.42 2.99 7.92
N VAL A 36 7.86 3.82 8.87
CA VAL A 36 8.50 5.12 8.59
C VAL A 36 9.84 5.21 9.31
N ALA A 37 10.91 5.55 8.58
CA ALA A 37 12.21 5.84 9.19
C ALA A 37 12.16 7.17 9.95
N ARG A 38 12.50 7.16 11.24
CA ARG A 38 12.53 8.35 12.10
C ARG A 38 13.91 9.00 12.12
N ASP A 39 14.96 8.19 12.18
CA ASP A 39 16.38 8.59 12.17
C ASP A 39 17.26 7.45 11.61
N GLU A 40 18.59 7.63 11.59
CA GLU A 40 19.56 6.65 11.06
C GLU A 40 19.46 5.25 11.70
N SER A 41 18.83 5.14 12.87
CA SER A 41 18.77 3.91 13.68
C SER A 41 17.37 3.60 14.23
N SER A 42 16.35 4.34 13.82
CA SER A 42 15.02 4.27 14.43
C SER A 42 13.92 4.29 13.37
N TRP A 43 12.92 3.45 13.59
CA TRP A 43 11.72 3.31 12.78
C TRP A 43 10.48 3.46 13.65
N LEU A 44 9.45 4.09 13.09
CA LEU A 44 8.08 4.06 13.59
C LEU A 44 7.33 3.00 12.79
N ILE A 45 6.80 1.99 13.48
CA ILE A 45 6.07 0.89 12.86
C ILE A 45 4.71 0.77 13.55
N GLU A 46 3.65 0.70 12.75
CA GLU A 46 2.29 0.45 13.25
C GLU A 46 2.19 -0.99 13.78
N GLY A 47 1.55 -1.20 14.93
CA GLY A 47 1.46 -2.54 15.55
C GLY A 47 0.73 -3.58 14.68
N GLY A 48 -0.18 -3.14 13.81
CA GLY A 48 -0.88 -3.99 12.84
C GLY A 48 -0.07 -4.34 11.59
N THR A 49 1.17 -3.89 11.47
CA THR A 49 2.01 -4.17 10.30
C THR A 49 2.35 -5.66 10.25
N PRO A 50 2.14 -6.36 9.11
CA PRO A 50 2.54 -7.75 8.94
C PRO A 50 4.04 -7.95 9.19
N ILE A 51 4.40 -9.03 9.88
CA ILE A 51 5.81 -9.26 10.23
C ILE A 51 6.68 -9.45 8.98
N ASP A 52 6.14 -10.05 7.92
CA ASP A 52 6.86 -10.27 6.66
C ASP A 52 7.29 -8.95 5.99
N ASP A 53 6.45 -7.91 6.07
CA ASP A 53 6.77 -6.59 5.53
C ASP A 53 7.85 -5.90 6.37
N VAL A 54 7.80 -6.04 7.69
CA VAL A 54 8.84 -5.53 8.61
C VAL A 54 10.18 -6.20 8.32
N MET A 55 10.19 -7.53 8.12
CA MET A 55 11.39 -8.29 7.78
C MET A 55 12.02 -7.81 6.48
N ARG A 56 11.21 -7.61 5.44
CA ARG A 56 11.68 -7.13 4.13
C ARG A 56 12.28 -5.73 4.20
N VAL A 57 11.67 -4.81 4.96
CA VAL A 57 12.13 -3.41 5.02
C VAL A 57 13.39 -3.27 5.87
N LEU A 58 13.50 -4.03 6.96
CA LEU A 58 14.64 -3.97 7.88
C LEU A 58 15.77 -4.95 7.53
N ASP A 59 15.63 -5.71 6.44
CA ASP A 59 16.58 -6.75 6.00
C ASP A 59 16.85 -7.79 7.11
N ILE A 60 15.77 -8.30 7.71
CA ILE A 60 15.80 -9.32 8.76
C ILE A 60 15.51 -10.68 8.13
N ASP A 61 16.44 -11.62 8.27
CA ASP A 61 16.30 -12.98 7.74
C ASP A 61 15.19 -13.79 8.42
N GLU A 62 15.12 -13.75 9.76
CA GLU A 62 14.13 -14.52 10.54
C GLU A 62 13.91 -13.90 11.93
N PHE A 63 12.65 -13.82 12.38
CA PHE A 63 12.33 -13.52 13.78
C PHE A 63 12.18 -14.81 14.62
N PRO A 64 12.45 -14.75 15.94
CA PRO A 64 12.25 -15.90 16.82
C PRO A 64 10.80 -16.35 16.82
N GLN A 65 10.53 -17.64 16.63
CA GLN A 65 9.17 -18.19 16.70
C GLN A 65 8.21 -17.64 15.62
N ALA A 66 8.69 -17.49 14.37
CA ALA A 66 7.98 -16.91 13.22
C ALA A 66 6.58 -17.49 12.87
N GLY A 67 6.10 -18.52 13.59
CA GLY A 67 4.73 -19.04 13.45
C GLY A 67 3.78 -18.65 14.58
N ASN A 68 4.24 -17.89 15.58
CA ASN A 68 3.46 -17.54 16.76
C ASN A 68 2.79 -16.15 16.67
N TYR A 69 3.14 -15.36 15.66
CA TYR A 69 2.62 -14.01 15.43
C TYR A 69 2.55 -13.72 13.93
N GLU A 70 1.62 -12.85 13.55
CA GLU A 70 1.40 -12.42 12.17
C GLU A 70 1.76 -10.94 11.96
N THR A 71 1.75 -10.15 13.03
CA THR A 71 2.06 -8.71 13.05
C THR A 71 3.16 -8.38 14.06
N ILE A 72 3.71 -7.17 14.01
CA ILE A 72 4.80 -6.73 14.91
C ILE A 72 4.35 -6.38 16.35
N GLY A 73 3.05 -6.07 16.54
CA GLY A 73 2.46 -5.65 17.83
C GLY A 73 2.11 -6.78 18.79
#